data_AF-A0A669QFF2-F1
#
_entry.id   AF-A0A669QFF2-F1
#
_cell.length_a   1.000
_cell.length_b   1.000
_cell.length_c   1.000
_cell.angle_alpha   90.00
_cell.angle_beta   90.00
_cell.angle_gamma   90.00
#
_symmetry.space_group_name_H-M   'P 1'
#
loop_
_entity.id
_entity.type
_entity.pdbx_description
1 polymer ?
#
loop_
_entity_poly.entity_id
_entity_poly.type
_entity_poly.pdbx_seq_one_letter_code
_entity_poly.pdbx_strand_id
1 'polypeptide(L)' 'WGPYRVSGSLWGLWDVRRSALGVGLWALALGLWVGAFQSRRGAWGALGERLAFTLPLGTP' A
#
# COMPACT_ATOMS: atom_id res chain seq x y z
N TRP A 1 -29.62 12.46 -17.35
CA TRP A 1 -28.38 13.16 -16.99
C TRP A 1 -28.72 14.32 -16.05
N GLY A 2 -28.74 14.06 -14.73
CA GLY A 2 -28.98 15.12 -13.74
C GLY A 2 -27.68 15.85 -13.42
N PRO A 3 -27.71 17.17 -13.15
CA PRO A 3 -26.49 17.93 -12.88
C PRO A 3 -25.83 17.44 -11.58
N TYR A 4 -24.60 16.97 -11.67
CA TYR A 4 -23.74 16.71 -10.52
C TYR A 4 -23.49 18.06 -9.83
N ARG A 5 -24.21 18.32 -8.73
CA ARG A 5 -23.98 19.52 -7.93
C ARG A 5 -22.69 19.26 -7.15
N VAL A 6 -21.55 19.73 -7.67
CA VAL A 6 -20.29 19.76 -6.92
C VAL A 6 -20.53 20.72 -5.76
N SER A 7 -20.86 20.15 -4.62
CA SER A 7 -20.99 20.89 -3.38
C SER A 7 -19.59 21.35 -3.00
N GLY A 8 -19.30 22.64 -3.14
CA GLY A 8 -18.11 23.28 -2.55
C GLY A 8 -18.24 23.33 -1.02
N SER A 9 -18.52 22.18 -0.40
CA SER A 9 -18.74 22.07 1.04
C SER A 9 -17.43 21.83 1.75
N LEU A 10 -17.26 22.56 2.86
CA LEU A 10 -16.19 22.31 3.84
C LEU A 10 -16.15 20.84 4.29
N TRP A 11 -17.30 20.17 4.26
CA TRP A 11 -17.45 18.73 4.52
C TRP A 11 -16.69 17.86 3.52
N GLY A 12 -16.78 18.15 2.21
CA GLY A 12 -16.06 17.39 1.19
C GLY A 12 -14.54 17.49 1.33
N LEU A 13 -14.01 18.66 1.71
CA LEU A 13 -12.59 18.81 2.01
C LEU A 13 -12.15 17.97 3.22
N TRP A 14 -13.01 17.83 4.22
CA TRP A 14 -12.75 17.02 5.39
C TRP A 14 -12.72 15.53 5.07
N ASP A 15 -13.64 15.06 4.23
CA ASP A 15 -13.67 13.67 3.75
C ASP A 15 -12.41 13.35 2.93
N VAL A 16 -12.02 14.24 2.00
CA VAL A 16 -10.78 14.09 1.21
C VAL A 16 -9.54 14.01 2.10
N ARG A 17 -9.44 14.86 3.14
CA ARG A 17 -8.30 14.83 4.08
C ARG A 17 -8.22 13.52 4.84
N ARG A 18 -9.35 12.98 5.32
CA ARG A 18 -9.39 11.68 6.00
C ARG A 18 -8.96 10.54 5.08
N SER A 19 -9.46 10.53 3.84
CA SER A 19 -9.06 9.53 2.84
C SER A 19 -7.56 9.63 2.51
N ALA A 20 -7.02 10.85 2.36
CA ALA A 20 -5.60 11.06 2.10
C ALA A 20 -4.70 10.54 3.24
N LEU A 21 -5.09 10.75 4.50
CA LEU A 21 -4.38 10.18 5.65
C LEU A 21 -4.42 8.66 5.64
N GLY A 22 -5.57 8.05 5.30
CA GLY A 22 -5.69 6.61 5.14
C GLY A 22 -4.75 6.06 4.07
N VAL A 23 -4.71 6.70 2.90
CA VAL A 23 -3.80 6.34 1.81
C VAL A 23 -2.34 6.49 2.23
N GLY A 24 -1.98 7.58 2.90
CA GLY A 24 -0.62 7.82 3.40
C GLY A 24 -0.17 6.75 4.38
N LEU A 25 -1.04 6.38 5.34
CA LEU A 25 -0.76 5.33 6.30
C LEU A 25 -0.54 3.97 5.61
N TRP A 26 -1.44 3.61 4.68
CA TRP A 26 -1.32 2.36 3.93
C TRP A 26 -0.08 2.35 3.03
N ALA A 27 0.26 3.46 2.40
CA ALA A 27 1.47 3.59 1.59
C ALA A 27 2.74 3.37 2.43
N LEU A 28 2.81 3.95 3.63
CA LEU A 28 3.93 3.74 4.53
C LEU A 28 4.02 2.29 5.03
N ALA A 29 2.88 1.70 5.44
CA ALA A 29 2.82 0.32 5.89
C ALA A 29 3.25 -0.66 4.78
N LEU A 30 2.74 -0.47 3.56
CA LEU A 30 3.09 -1.29 2.40
C LEU A 30 4.55 -1.07 1.98
N GLY A 31 5.02 0.17 1.96
CA GLY A 31 6.41 0.49 1.64
C GLY A 31 7.39 -0.18 2.62
N LEU A 32 7.09 -0.11 3.91
CA LEU A 32 7.88 -0.78 4.95
C LEU A 32 7.82 -2.30 4.79
N TRP A 33 6.64 -2.87 4.55
CA TRP A 33 6.47 -4.31 4.35
C TRP A 33 7.26 -4.81 3.13
N VAL A 34 7.11 -4.17 1.98
CA VAL A 34 7.85 -4.52 0.76
C VAL A 34 9.35 -4.36 0.97
N GLY A 35 9.79 -3.25 1.57
CA GLY A 35 11.21 -3.03 1.84
C GLY A 35 11.81 -4.10 2.77
N ALA A 36 11.10 -4.45 3.85
CA ALA A 36 11.52 -5.49 4.78
C ALA A 36 11.56 -6.88 4.11
N PHE A 37 10.53 -7.19 3.33
CA PHE A 37 10.45 -8.45 2.59
C PHE A 37 11.60 -8.55 1.59
N GLN A 38 11.78 -7.57 0.69
CA GLN A 38 12.83 -7.63 -0.33
C GLN A 38 14.25 -7.65 0.28
N SER A 39 14.47 -6.95 1.40
CA SER A 39 15.80 -6.90 2.03
C SER A 39 16.17 -8.17 2.82
N ARG A 40 15.17 -8.88 3.36
CA ARG A 40 15.40 -9.99 4.31
C ARG A 40 14.81 -11.32 3.85
N ARG A 41 14.21 -11.38 2.66
CA ARG A 41 13.56 -12.58 2.10
C ARG A 41 14.44 -13.83 2.19
N GLY A 42 15.70 -13.73 1.76
CA GLY A 42 16.64 -14.86 1.82
C GLY A 42 16.94 -15.32 3.26
N ALA A 43 17.02 -14.39 4.21
CA ALA A 43 17.22 -14.70 5.63
C ALA A 43 16.00 -15.38 6.27
N TRP A 44 14.81 -15.26 5.68
CA TRP A 44 13.59 -15.92 6.15
C TRP A 44 13.47 -17.37 5.64
N GLY A 45 14.35 -17.79 4.72
CA GLY A 45 14.41 -19.15 4.20
C GLY A 45 13.05 -19.63 3.65
N ALA A 46 12.61 -20.81 4.07
CA ALA A 46 11.36 -21.42 3.62
C ALA A 46 10.11 -20.55 3.87
N LEU A 47 10.10 -19.68 4.89
CA LEU A 47 9.01 -18.75 5.11
C LEU A 47 8.97 -17.68 4.01
N GLY A 48 10.14 -17.13 3.66
CA GLY A 48 10.29 -16.16 2.58
C GLY A 48 9.87 -16.73 1.23
N GLU A 49 10.20 -17.98 0.95
CA GLU A 49 9.78 -18.68 -0.27
C GLU A 49 8.27 -18.96 -0.30
N ARG A 50 7.66 -19.38 0.82
CA ARG A 50 6.22 -19.63 0.89
C ARG A 50 5.38 -18.36 0.74
N LEU A 51 5.86 -17.25 1.28
CA LEU A 51 5.21 -15.95 1.15
C LEU A 51 5.45 -15.31 -0.22
N ALA A 52 6.48 -15.75 -0.95
CA ALA A 52 6.78 -15.23 -2.27
C ALA A 52 5.81 -15.77 -3.32
N PHE A 53 5.00 -14.88 -3.89
CA PHE A 53 4.18 -15.22 -5.06
C PHE A 53 5.03 -15.39 -6.33
N THR A 54 6.07 -14.58 -6.48
CA THR A 54 7.03 -14.67 -7.59
C THR A 54 8.42 -14.92 -7.04
N LEU A 55 9.02 -16.03 -7.47
CA LEU A 55 10.41 -16.35 -7.16
C LEU A 55 11.31 -15.86 -8.30
N PRO A 56 12.34 -15.06 -8.01
CA PRO A 56 13.35 -14.74 -9.01
C PRO A 56 14.12 -16.02 -9.36
N LEU A 57 14.17 -16.35 -10.65
CA LEU A 57 14.93 -17.47 -11.15
C LEU A 57 16.42 -17.09 -11.18
N GLY A 58 17.25 -17.74 -10.38
CA GLY A 58 18.71 -17.58 -10.41
C GLY A 58 19.33 -16.69 -9.31
N THR A 59 18.54 -16.15 -8.38
CA THR A 59 19.06 -15.50 -7.17
C THR A 59 18.63 -16.29 -5.92
N PRO A 60 19.57 -16.63 -5.01
CA PRO A 60 19.25 -17.36 -3.78
C PRO A 60 18.42 -16.55 -2.79
#